data_AF-A0A5B7FQ00-F1
#
_entry.id   AF-A0A5B7FQ00-F1
#
_cell.length_a   1.000
_cell.length_b   1.000
_cell.length_c   1.000
_cell.angle_alpha   90.00
_cell.angle_beta   90.00
_cell.angle_gamma   90.00
#
_symmetry.space_group_name_H-M   'P 1'
#
loop_
_entity.id
_entity.type
_entity.pdbx_description
1 polymer ?
#
loop_
_entity_poly.entity_id
_entity_poly.type
_entity_poly.pdbx_seq_one_letter_code
_entity_poly.pdbx_strand_id
1 'polypeptide(L)'
;MPRVKIKANDSKDPRKQSCLLGILSNNEIYATKLIPLSDGFAVITSTDEDLDQIYQLQTCSELEEYGFFPQIPPELKAKRSIIVFNVKPHIFKNTEEDITHELQQHNSWINLIHNAFKFSNSKTMKITFGEATTALKARDHGVRLFHMSIPKHQIQQEKFYSIQTCFKCYTMEDHNTNSCPQHKEFKICSECVEATHT
;
A
#
# COMPACT_ATOMS: atom_id res chain seq x y z
N MET A 1 2.89 8.18 -11.13
CA MET A 1 1.42 8.34 -11.04
C MET A 1 0.88 7.19 -10.20
N PRO A 2 0.06 7.47 -9.20
CA PRO A 2 -0.57 6.43 -8.38
C PRO A 2 -1.45 5.54 -9.26
N ARG A 3 -1.38 4.22 -9.04
CA ARG A 3 -2.11 3.22 -9.81
C ARG A 3 -2.75 2.22 -8.86
N VAL A 4 -4.00 1.87 -9.10
CA VAL A 4 -4.70 0.78 -8.40
C VAL A 4 -5.21 -0.22 -9.41
N LYS A 5 -5.11 -1.50 -9.04
CA LYS A 5 -5.81 -2.58 -9.74
C LYS A 5 -7.14 -2.81 -9.06
N ILE A 6 -8.22 -2.75 -9.82
CA ILE A 6 -9.58 -3.09 -9.39
C ILE A 6 -9.97 -4.36 -10.11
N LYS A 7 -10.08 -5.46 -9.36
CA LYS A 7 -10.52 -6.74 -9.93
C LYS A 7 -12.00 -6.67 -10.28
N ALA A 8 -12.37 -7.29 -11.39
CA ALA A 8 -13.75 -7.39 -11.83
C ALA A 8 -13.95 -8.68 -12.62
N ASN A 9 -15.15 -9.25 -12.53
CA ASN A 9 -15.58 -10.27 -13.49
C ASN A 9 -15.89 -9.60 -14.83
N ASP A 10 -15.51 -10.24 -15.94
CA ASP A 10 -15.82 -9.80 -17.30
C ASP A 10 -15.37 -8.37 -17.65
N SER A 11 -14.10 -8.06 -17.36
CA SER A 11 -13.47 -6.76 -17.64
C SER A 11 -13.46 -6.31 -19.10
N LYS A 12 -13.85 -7.19 -20.03
CA LYS A 12 -13.98 -6.87 -21.46
C LYS A 12 -15.33 -6.23 -21.82
N ASP A 13 -16.32 -6.26 -20.92
CA ASP A 13 -17.61 -5.62 -21.15
C ASP A 13 -17.48 -4.08 -21.05
N PRO A 14 -17.75 -3.31 -22.12
CA PRO A 14 -17.70 -1.85 -22.07
C PRO A 14 -18.68 -1.25 -21.03
N ARG A 15 -19.77 -1.96 -20.67
CA ARG A 15 -20.72 -1.51 -19.65
C ARG A 15 -20.08 -1.48 -18.26
N LYS A 16 -19.20 -2.43 -17.95
CA LYS A 16 -18.45 -2.45 -16.69
C LYS A 16 -17.50 -1.26 -16.60
N GLN A 17 -16.86 -0.90 -17.71
CA GLN A 17 -16.01 0.28 -17.77
C GLN A 17 -16.79 1.57 -17.46
N SER A 18 -17.94 1.76 -18.10
CA SER A 18 -18.80 2.93 -17.85
C SER A 18 -19.36 2.95 -16.43
N CYS A 19 -19.74 1.78 -15.90
CA CYS A 19 -20.20 1.64 -14.52
C CYS A 19 -19.12 2.03 -13.52
N LEU A 20 -17.89 1.52 -13.68
CA LEU A 20 -16.76 1.88 -12.83
C LEU A 20 -16.47 3.38 -12.89
N LEU A 21 -16.44 3.98 -14.08
CA LEU A 21 -16.26 5.43 -14.21
C LEU A 21 -17.38 6.22 -13.54
N GLY A 22 -18.63 5.73 -13.60
CA GLY A 22 -19.76 6.31 -12.89
C GLY A 22 -19.56 6.30 -11.36
N ILE A 23 -19.16 5.16 -10.79
CA ILE A 23 -18.88 5.03 -9.35
C ILE A 23 -17.75 5.99 -8.94
N LEU A 24 -16.64 6.01 -9.70
CA LEU A 24 -15.53 6.91 -9.41
C LEU A 24 -15.96 8.38 -9.47
N SER A 25 -16.72 8.77 -10.50
CA SER A 25 -17.22 10.13 -10.65
C SER A 25 -18.19 10.54 -9.54
N ASN A 26 -19.05 9.62 -9.09
CA ASN A 26 -20.02 9.89 -8.01
C ASN A 26 -19.34 10.14 -6.66
N ASN A 27 -18.15 9.54 -6.46
CA ASN A 27 -17.33 9.73 -5.27
C ASN A 27 -16.23 10.80 -5.47
N GLU A 28 -16.35 11.64 -6.51
CA GLU A 28 -15.41 12.71 -6.84
C GLU A 28 -13.96 12.25 -7.12
N ILE A 29 -13.79 10.99 -7.55
CA ILE A 29 -12.48 10.40 -7.85
C ILE A 29 -12.13 10.61 -9.32
N TYR A 30 -11.10 11.42 -9.58
CA TYR A 30 -10.68 11.77 -10.93
C TYR A 30 -9.61 10.81 -11.48
N ALA A 31 -10.05 9.80 -12.22
CA ALA A 31 -9.15 8.91 -12.96
C ALA A 31 -8.55 9.61 -14.19
N THR A 32 -7.23 9.69 -14.27
CA THR A 32 -6.51 10.16 -15.46
C THR A 32 -6.59 9.16 -16.60
N LYS A 33 -6.55 7.86 -16.27
CA LYS A 33 -6.58 6.79 -17.27
C LYS A 33 -7.17 5.51 -16.66
N LEU A 34 -7.96 4.82 -17.48
CA LEU A 34 -8.50 3.51 -17.17
C LEU A 34 -7.98 2.51 -18.21
N ILE A 35 -7.32 1.45 -17.75
CA ILE A 35 -6.72 0.43 -18.62
C ILE A 35 -7.42 -0.90 -18.35
N PRO A 36 -8.14 -1.48 -19.33
CA PRO A 36 -8.71 -2.81 -19.17
C PRO A 36 -7.59 -3.86 -19.09
N LEU A 37 -7.72 -4.78 -18.13
CA LEU A 37 -6.83 -5.93 -17.92
C LEU A 37 -7.64 -7.22 -18.12
N SER A 38 -6.98 -8.36 -18.13
CA SER A 38 -7.66 -9.66 -18.25
C SER A 38 -8.55 -9.99 -17.05
N ASP A 39 -8.25 -9.45 -15.86
CA ASP A 39 -8.91 -9.75 -14.60
C ASP A 39 -9.44 -8.50 -13.87
N GLY A 40 -9.70 -7.42 -14.61
CA GLY A 40 -10.23 -6.17 -14.06
C GLY A 40 -9.73 -4.93 -14.79
N PHE A 41 -9.47 -3.87 -14.05
CA PHE A 41 -9.04 -2.58 -14.56
C PHE A 41 -7.84 -2.06 -13.76
N ALA A 42 -6.90 -1.40 -14.44
CA ALA A 42 -5.94 -0.53 -13.79
C ALA A 42 -6.44 0.91 -13.89
N VAL A 43 -6.74 1.52 -12.74
CA VAL A 43 -7.11 2.92 -12.61
C VAL A 43 -5.85 3.70 -12.26
N ILE A 44 -5.56 4.75 -13.02
CA ILE A 44 -4.49 5.70 -12.76
C ILE A 44 -5.15 6.99 -12.31
N THR A 45 -4.78 7.47 -11.13
CA THR A 45 -5.28 8.72 -10.56
C THR A 45 -4.23 9.82 -10.66
N SER A 46 -4.66 11.06 -10.49
CA SER A 46 -3.77 12.22 -10.51
C SER A 46 -3.06 12.40 -9.17
N THR A 47 -3.77 12.11 -8.07
CA THR A 47 -3.30 12.35 -6.70
C THR A 47 -3.37 11.09 -5.83
N ASP A 48 -2.65 11.11 -4.69
CA ASP A 48 -2.74 10.03 -3.69
C ASP A 48 -4.07 10.13 -2.91
N GLU A 49 -4.63 11.33 -2.80
CA GLU A 49 -5.94 11.60 -2.19
C GLU A 49 -7.07 10.91 -2.98
N ASP A 50 -7.09 11.06 -4.31
CA ASP A 50 -8.02 10.33 -5.18
C ASP A 50 -7.87 8.81 -5.01
N LEU A 51 -6.62 8.34 -4.85
CA LEU A 51 -6.31 6.93 -4.66
C LEU A 51 -6.81 6.45 -3.29
N ASP A 52 -6.67 7.26 -2.25
CA ASP A 52 -7.16 6.95 -0.91
C ASP A 52 -8.69 6.91 -0.86
N GLN A 53 -9.38 7.80 -1.57
CA GLN A 53 -10.85 7.84 -1.68
C GLN A 53 -11.44 6.54 -2.25
N ILE A 54 -10.72 5.83 -3.13
CA ILE A 54 -11.14 4.52 -3.63
C ILE A 54 -11.33 3.50 -2.50
N TYR A 55 -10.58 3.66 -1.40
CA TYR A 55 -10.63 2.75 -0.25
C TYR A 55 -11.44 3.28 0.93
N GLN A 56 -12.16 4.40 0.76
CA GLN A 56 -13.12 4.85 1.76
C GLN A 56 -14.30 3.89 1.82
N LEU A 57 -14.92 3.79 3.01
CA LEU A 57 -15.99 2.83 3.27
C LEU A 57 -17.12 2.92 2.25
N GLN A 58 -17.58 4.14 1.95
CA GLN A 58 -18.65 4.38 0.97
C GLN A 58 -18.27 3.86 -0.42
N THR A 59 -17.14 4.32 -0.96
CA THR A 59 -16.66 3.90 -2.29
C THR A 59 -16.43 2.40 -2.38
N CYS A 60 -15.83 1.80 -1.34
CA CYS A 60 -15.63 0.35 -1.28
C CYS A 60 -16.96 -0.41 -1.33
N SER A 61 -17.95 0.00 -0.54
CA SER A 61 -19.27 -0.64 -0.54
C SER A 61 -19.96 -0.53 -1.89
N GLU A 62 -19.91 0.63 -2.54
CA GLU A 62 -20.45 0.81 -3.89
C GLU A 62 -19.69 -0.06 -4.90
N LEU A 63 -18.35 -0.08 -4.87
CA LEU A 63 -17.56 -0.94 -5.76
C LEU A 63 -17.93 -2.42 -5.59
N GLU A 64 -18.03 -2.90 -4.35
CA GLU A 64 -18.38 -4.28 -4.04
C GLU A 64 -19.79 -4.65 -4.53
N GLU A 65 -20.77 -3.75 -4.40
CA GLU A 65 -22.15 -3.95 -4.91
C GLU A 65 -22.16 -4.24 -6.41
N TYR A 66 -21.29 -3.59 -7.17
CA TYR A 66 -21.17 -3.79 -8.62
C TYR A 66 -20.12 -4.84 -9.02
N GLY A 67 -19.57 -5.58 -8.05
CA GLY A 67 -18.61 -6.67 -8.26
C GLY A 67 -17.20 -6.20 -8.63
N PHE A 68 -16.80 -5.02 -8.13
CA PHE A 68 -15.46 -4.47 -8.25
C PHE A 68 -14.71 -4.60 -6.91
N PHE A 69 -13.49 -5.12 -6.96
CA PHE A 69 -12.69 -5.39 -5.77
C PHE A 69 -11.33 -4.67 -5.86
N PRO A 70 -11.19 -3.47 -5.28
CA PRO A 70 -9.95 -2.71 -5.33
C PRO A 70 -8.84 -3.41 -4.52
N GLN A 71 -7.64 -3.50 -5.09
CA GLN A 71 -6.47 -4.08 -4.42
C GLN A 71 -5.51 -2.97 -3.99
N ILE A 72 -5.20 -2.87 -2.70
CA ILE A 72 -4.27 -1.85 -2.18
C ILE A 72 -2.88 -2.07 -2.79
N PRO A 73 -2.35 -1.11 -3.59
CA PRO A 73 -1.01 -1.25 -4.15
C PRO A 73 0.03 -1.14 -3.01
N PRO A 74 1.12 -1.92 -3.07
CA PRO A 74 2.19 -1.87 -2.05
C PRO A 74 2.73 -0.46 -1.82
N GLU A 75 2.83 0.35 -2.88
CA GLU A 75 3.24 1.74 -2.85
C GLU A 75 2.35 2.58 -1.91
N LEU A 76 1.03 2.45 -2.04
CA LEU A 76 0.08 3.17 -1.20
C LEU A 76 0.10 2.64 0.24
N LYS A 77 0.19 1.32 0.40
CA LYS A 77 0.30 0.71 1.73
C LYS A 77 1.50 1.28 2.50
N ALA A 78 2.65 1.40 1.84
CA ALA A 78 3.84 2.03 2.43
C ALA A 78 3.62 3.52 2.73
N LYS A 79 3.00 4.27 1.82
CA LYS A 79 2.65 5.69 2.08
C LYS A 79 1.71 5.87 3.27
N ARG A 80 0.79 4.92 3.51
CA ARG A 80 -0.11 4.89 4.67
C ARG A 80 0.58 4.42 5.95
N SER A 81 1.82 3.96 5.89
CA SER A 81 2.52 3.40 7.04
C SER A 81 3.62 4.31 7.57
N ILE A 82 3.77 4.30 8.89
CA ILE A 82 4.93 4.85 9.59
C ILE A 82 5.64 3.75 10.38
N ILE A 83 6.95 3.93 10.54
CA ILE A 83 7.81 3.18 11.44
C ILE A 83 8.20 4.10 12.58
N VAL A 84 7.95 3.66 13.81
CA VAL A 84 8.27 4.40 15.03
C VAL A 84 9.44 3.70 15.72
N PHE A 85 10.56 4.39 15.83
CA PHE A 85 11.80 3.88 16.42
C PHE A 85 11.93 4.24 17.89
N ASN A 86 12.71 3.46 18.63
CA ASN A 86 13.07 3.72 20.02
C ASN A 86 11.84 3.94 20.93
N VAL A 87 10.79 3.16 20.69
CA VAL A 87 9.55 3.19 21.46
C VAL A 87 9.87 2.93 22.93
N LYS A 88 9.35 3.79 23.81
CA LYS A 88 9.56 3.67 25.24
C LYS A 88 8.92 2.36 25.75
N PRO A 89 9.57 1.62 26.68
CA PRO A 89 9.03 0.35 27.18
C PRO A 89 7.61 0.44 27.75
N HIS A 90 7.24 1.58 28.34
CA HIS A 90 5.89 1.80 28.86
C HIS A 90 4.82 1.74 27.76
N ILE A 91 5.10 2.25 26.57
CA ILE A 91 4.21 2.17 25.40
C ILE A 91 4.25 0.76 24.80
N PHE A 92 5.45 0.19 24.65
CA PHE A 92 5.68 -1.06 23.91
C PHE A 92 5.11 -2.32 24.61
N LYS A 93 4.93 -2.26 25.94
CA LYS A 93 4.35 -3.34 26.74
C LYS A 93 2.85 -3.54 26.51
N ASN A 94 2.14 -2.51 26.04
CA ASN A 94 0.70 -2.60 25.76
C ASN A 94 0.43 -3.45 24.51
N THR A 95 -0.80 -3.92 24.37
CA THR A 95 -1.22 -4.70 23.19
C THR A 95 -1.29 -3.82 21.94
N GLU A 96 -1.32 -4.43 20.76
CA GLU A 96 -1.43 -3.68 19.49
C GLU A 96 -2.81 -3.01 19.38
N GLU A 97 -3.82 -3.64 19.95
CA GLU A 97 -5.18 -3.15 20.12
C GLU A 97 -5.22 -1.91 21.04
N ASP A 98 -4.58 -1.98 22.22
CA ASP A 98 -4.52 -0.84 23.15
C ASP A 98 -3.78 0.35 22.51
N ILE A 99 -2.66 0.09 21.82
CA ILE A 99 -1.90 1.12 21.10
C ILE A 99 -2.79 1.78 20.04
N THR A 100 -3.56 0.99 19.31
CA THR A 100 -4.46 1.49 18.26
C THR A 100 -5.57 2.36 18.86
N HIS A 101 -6.20 1.91 19.95
CA HIS A 101 -7.25 2.64 20.64
C HIS A 101 -6.75 3.97 21.20
N GLU A 102 -5.62 3.94 21.91
CA GLU A 102 -4.97 5.11 22.50
C GLU A 102 -4.59 6.15 21.43
N LEU A 103 -4.08 5.71 20.27
CA LEU A 103 -3.77 6.59 19.14
C LEU A 103 -5.03 7.32 18.65
N GLN A 104 -6.14 6.62 18.44
CA GLN A 104 -7.39 7.23 17.98
C GLN A 104 -7.97 8.20 19.03
N GLN A 105 -7.91 7.84 20.31
CA GLN A 105 -8.44 8.67 21.39
C GLN A 105 -7.67 9.99 21.58
N HIS A 106 -6.34 9.96 21.48
CA HIS A 106 -5.49 11.12 21.80
C HIS A 106 -5.02 11.94 20.60
N ASN A 107 -5.34 11.51 19.39
CA ASN A 107 -4.98 12.20 18.16
C ASN A 107 -6.24 12.36 17.29
N SER A 108 -7.04 13.40 17.56
CA SER A 108 -8.37 13.64 16.95
C SER A 108 -8.38 13.74 15.41
N TRP A 109 -7.23 13.82 14.77
CA TRP A 109 -7.06 13.84 13.33
C TRP A 109 -6.80 12.45 12.73
N ILE A 110 -6.70 11.41 13.55
CA ILE A 110 -6.55 10.01 13.11
C ILE A 110 -7.95 9.39 13.06
N ASN A 111 -8.50 9.26 11.86
CA ASN A 111 -9.84 8.68 11.68
C ASN A 111 -9.81 7.14 11.72
N LEU A 112 -8.85 6.54 11.02
CA LEU A 112 -8.77 5.10 10.82
C LEU A 112 -7.33 4.60 10.93
N ILE A 113 -7.15 3.52 11.70
CA ILE A 113 -5.92 2.75 11.78
C ILE A 113 -6.26 1.32 11.35
N HIS A 114 -5.52 0.79 10.37
CA HIS A 114 -5.70 -0.59 9.91
C HIS A 114 -4.99 -1.57 10.83
N ASN A 115 -3.76 -1.25 11.24
CA ASN A 115 -3.02 -2.07 12.20
C ASN A 115 -1.89 -1.30 12.88
N ALA A 116 -1.56 -1.74 14.09
CA ALA A 116 -0.27 -1.53 14.72
C ALA A 116 0.46 -2.89 14.76
N PHE A 117 1.76 -2.92 14.53
CA PHE A 117 2.56 -4.15 14.52
C PHE A 117 3.88 -3.90 15.25
N LYS A 118 4.19 -4.73 16.25
CA LYS A 118 5.44 -4.64 17.03
C LYS A 118 6.50 -5.58 16.49
N PHE A 119 7.70 -5.05 16.26
CA PHE A 119 8.85 -5.88 15.87
C PHE A 119 9.46 -6.54 17.11
N SER A 120 9.29 -7.85 17.29
CA SER A 120 9.69 -8.60 18.49
C SER A 120 11.15 -8.38 18.94
N ASN A 121 12.08 -8.23 18.00
CA ASN A 121 13.52 -8.09 18.28
C ASN A 121 14.00 -6.63 18.34
N SER A 122 13.09 -5.64 18.37
CA SER A 122 13.48 -4.24 18.43
C SER A 122 12.46 -3.39 19.20
N LYS A 123 12.85 -2.20 19.67
CA LYS A 123 11.92 -1.21 20.23
C LYS A 123 11.29 -0.38 19.11
N THR A 124 10.78 -1.07 18.10
CA THR A 124 10.24 -0.45 16.88
C THR A 124 8.84 -0.99 16.66
N MET A 125 7.93 -0.14 16.21
CA MET A 125 6.60 -0.57 15.75
C MET A 125 6.29 0.04 14.39
N LYS A 126 5.43 -0.65 13.64
CA LYS A 126 4.82 -0.16 12.40
C LYS A 126 3.37 0.19 12.68
N ILE A 127 2.90 1.33 12.18
CA ILE A 127 1.49 1.71 12.24
C ILE A 127 1.03 1.98 10.81
N THR A 128 -0.08 1.39 10.39
CA THR A 128 -0.70 1.62 9.08
C THR A 128 -2.03 2.33 9.25
N PHE A 129 -2.14 3.52 8.68
CA PHE A 129 -3.34 4.36 8.72
C PHE A 129 -4.27 4.05 7.54
N GLY A 130 -5.50 4.55 7.62
CA GLY A 130 -6.44 4.53 6.50
C GLY A 130 -6.04 5.42 5.32
N GLU A 131 -5.25 6.48 5.59
CA GLU A 131 -4.92 7.53 4.61
C GLU A 131 -3.43 7.90 4.67
N ALA A 132 -2.85 8.22 3.52
CA ALA A 132 -1.45 8.61 3.40
C ALA A 132 -1.18 9.98 4.06
N THR A 133 -2.15 10.89 4.00
CA THR A 133 -2.09 12.22 4.64
C THR A 133 -1.97 12.11 6.16
N THR A 134 -2.64 11.12 6.76
CA THR A 134 -2.54 10.82 8.20
C THR A 134 -1.13 10.34 8.57
N ALA A 135 -0.55 9.44 7.78
CA ALA A 135 0.83 8.99 7.96
C ALA A 135 1.84 10.15 7.85
N LEU A 136 1.64 11.02 6.87
CA LEU A 136 2.44 12.23 6.68
C LEU A 136 2.37 13.16 7.88
N LYS A 137 1.15 13.42 8.38
CA LYS A 137 0.92 14.27 9.55
C LYS A 137 1.56 13.69 10.81
N ALA A 138 1.44 12.38 11.02
CA ALA A 138 2.10 11.67 12.12
C ALA A 138 3.62 11.82 12.07
N ARG A 139 4.22 11.66 10.88
CA ARG A 139 5.65 11.88 10.66
C ARG A 139 6.07 13.30 11.00
N ASP A 140 5.31 14.30 10.56
CA ASP A 140 5.72 15.71 10.65
C ASP A 140 5.51 16.30 12.06
N HIS A 141 4.47 15.86 12.77
CA HIS A 141 4.05 16.44 14.05
C HIS A 141 4.33 15.53 15.25
N GLY A 142 4.64 14.24 15.01
CA GLY A 142 4.63 13.24 16.07
C GLY A 142 3.23 12.72 16.38
N VAL A 143 3.15 11.84 17.39
CA VAL A 143 1.89 11.30 17.90
C VAL A 143 1.90 11.29 19.43
N ARG A 144 0.71 11.20 20.03
CA ARG A 144 0.53 11.05 21.48
C ARG A 144 0.00 9.67 21.82
N LEU A 145 0.57 9.04 22.83
CA LEU A 145 0.28 7.67 23.28
C LEU A 145 0.62 7.53 24.76
N PHE A 146 -0.33 7.05 25.58
CA PHE A 146 -0.16 6.76 27.01
C PHE A 146 0.42 7.95 27.77
N HIS A 147 -0.17 9.13 27.55
CA HIS A 147 0.26 10.41 28.15
C HIS A 147 1.70 10.83 27.78
N MET A 148 2.31 10.19 26.77
CA MET A 148 3.62 10.55 26.24
C MET A 148 3.51 11.09 24.81
N SER A 149 4.43 11.98 24.44
CA SER A 149 4.61 12.37 23.04
C SER A 149 5.75 11.56 22.42
N ILE A 150 5.48 11.01 21.24
CA ILE A 150 6.49 10.45 20.34
C ILE A 150 6.87 11.54 19.34
N PRO A 151 8.09 12.10 19.42
CA PRO A 151 8.51 13.20 18.58
C PRO A 151 8.79 12.77 17.14
N LYS A 152 8.65 13.70 16.19
CA LYS A 152 8.86 13.50 14.74
C LYS A 152 10.16 12.78 14.35
N HIS A 153 11.26 13.03 15.06
CA HIS A 153 12.56 12.41 14.73
C HIS A 153 12.61 10.90 15.02
N GLN A 154 11.64 10.37 15.76
CA GLN A 154 11.48 8.93 15.98
C GLN A 154 10.54 8.28 14.97
N ILE A 155 9.95 9.05 14.06
CA ILE A 155 8.93 8.57 13.12
C ILE A 155 9.44 8.73 11.70
N GLN A 156 9.39 7.64 10.94
CA GLN A 156 9.71 7.65 9.52
C GLN A 156 8.55 7.05 8.75
N GLN A 157 8.13 7.72 7.68
CA GLN A 157 7.16 7.12 6.74
C GLN A 157 7.84 5.96 5.99
N GLU A 158 7.14 4.84 5.87
CA GLU A 158 7.66 3.67 5.16
C GLU A 158 7.91 4.03 3.69
N LYS A 159 9.05 3.57 3.17
CA LYS A 159 9.44 3.79 1.77
C LYS A 159 9.30 2.48 1.02
N PHE A 160 8.58 2.54 -0.10
CA PHE A 160 8.51 1.44 -1.04
C PHE A 160 9.55 1.65 -2.16
N TYR A 161 10.34 0.61 -2.41
CA TYR A 161 11.28 0.56 -3.53
C TYR A 161 10.87 -0.60 -4.44
N SER A 162 10.52 -0.30 -5.69
CA SER A 162 10.31 -1.33 -6.71
C SER A 162 11.68 -1.85 -7.14
N ILE A 163 11.95 -3.12 -6.87
CA ILE A 163 13.16 -3.77 -7.36
C ILE A 163 12.80 -4.53 -8.64
N GLN A 164 13.43 -4.17 -9.76
CA GLN A 164 13.30 -4.88 -11.01
C GLN A 164 14.27 -6.07 -11.02
N THR A 165 13.74 -7.29 -11.08
CA THR A 165 14.54 -8.51 -11.18
C THR A 165 14.22 -9.25 -12.46
N CYS A 166 15.24 -9.63 -13.23
CA CYS A 166 15.08 -10.54 -14.34
C CYS A 166 14.89 -11.97 -13.80
N PHE A 167 13.72 -12.57 -13.98
CA PHE A 167 13.48 -13.96 -13.51
C PHE A 167 14.18 -15.04 -14.34
N LYS A 168 14.95 -14.64 -15.36
CA LYS A 168 15.71 -15.55 -16.22
C LYS A 168 17.18 -15.67 -15.84
N CYS A 169 17.79 -14.60 -15.33
CA CYS A 169 19.19 -14.59 -14.92
C CYS A 169 19.43 -13.95 -13.54
N TYR A 170 18.35 -13.55 -12.86
CA TYR A 170 18.33 -12.93 -11.53
C TYR A 170 19.13 -11.63 -11.39
N THR A 171 19.53 -11.03 -12.51
CA THR A 171 20.12 -9.69 -12.52
C THR A 171 19.08 -8.67 -12.05
N MET A 172 19.49 -7.81 -11.11
CA MET A 172 18.67 -6.75 -10.54
C MET A 172 18.94 -5.41 -11.25
N GLU A 173 17.91 -4.59 -11.40
CA GLU A 173 17.95 -3.20 -11.91
C GLU A 173 18.53 -2.98 -13.33
N ASP A 174 18.80 -4.05 -14.09
CA ASP A 174 19.38 -3.96 -15.44
C ASP A 174 18.33 -4.15 -16.54
N HIS A 175 17.69 -5.32 -16.59
CA HIS A 175 16.72 -5.65 -17.63
C HIS A 175 15.54 -6.47 -17.06
N ASN A 176 14.43 -6.49 -17.81
CA ASN A 176 13.27 -7.32 -17.47
C ASN A 176 13.40 -8.70 -18.14
N THR A 177 12.60 -9.68 -17.71
CA THR A 177 12.62 -11.04 -18.25
C THR A 177 12.43 -11.10 -19.77
N ASN A 178 11.63 -10.20 -20.36
CA ASN A 178 11.34 -10.16 -21.79
C ASN A 178 12.50 -9.56 -22.62
N SER A 179 13.33 -8.72 -22.01
CA SER A 179 14.50 -8.07 -22.59
C SER A 179 15.80 -8.75 -22.16
N CYS A 180 15.74 -9.96 -21.61
CA CYS A 180 16.92 -10.67 -21.15
C CYS A 180 17.83 -11.06 -22.32
N PRO A 181 19.14 -10.73 -22.26
CA PRO A 181 20.09 -11.08 -23.32
C PRO A 181 20.35 -12.59 -23.40
N GLN A 182 19.98 -13.35 -22.36
CA GLN A 182 20.17 -14.80 -22.32
C GLN A 182 19.19 -15.52 -23.26
N HIS A 183 19.64 -16.65 -23.83
CA HIS A 183 18.85 -17.47 -24.75
C HIS A 183 17.54 -17.96 -24.10
N LYS A 184 16.48 -18.23 -24.89
CA LYS A 184 15.15 -18.65 -24.38
C LYS A 184 15.18 -19.90 -23.48
N GLU A 185 16.16 -20.77 -23.69
CA GLU A 185 16.34 -22.03 -22.94
C GLU A 185 17.31 -21.90 -21.76
N PHE A 186 17.88 -20.72 -21.53
CA PHE A 186 18.77 -20.48 -20.40
C PHE A 186 18.00 -20.72 -19.08
N LYS A 187 18.52 -21.63 -18.27
CA LYS A 187 18.03 -21.97 -16.93
C LYS A 187 19.14 -21.79 -15.94
N ILE A 188 18.74 -21.41 -14.73
CA ILE A 188 19.61 -21.11 -13.61
C ILE A 188 18.87 -21.61 -12.38
N CYS A 189 19.59 -22.27 -11.50
CA CYS A 189 19.03 -22.76 -10.25
C CYS A 189 18.55 -21.58 -9.40
N SER A 190 17.29 -21.63 -8.95
CA SER A 190 16.69 -20.59 -8.12
C SER A 190 17.26 -20.54 -6.70
N GLU A 191 17.97 -21.58 -6.27
CA GLU A 191 18.55 -21.66 -4.92
C GLU A 191 19.94 -21.01 -4.85
N CYS A 192 20.78 -21.21 -5.87
CA CYS A 192 22.19 -20.84 -5.84
C CYS A 192 22.63 -19.89 -6.96
N VAL A 193 21.76 -19.59 -7.93
CA VAL A 193 22.05 -18.67 -9.05
C VAL A 193 23.12 -19.23 -10.03
N GLU A 194 23.41 -20.53 -9.99
CA GLU A 194 24.33 -21.18 -10.92
C GLU A 194 23.63 -21.71 -12.17
N ALA A 195 24.34 -21.68 -13.31
CA ALA A 195 23.87 -22.23 -14.59
C ALA A 195 24.30 -23.71 -14.79
N THR A 196 25.02 -24.29 -13.84
CA THR A 196 25.62 -25.63 -13.91
C THR A 196 24.65 -26.74 -13.55
N HIS A 197 23.54 -26.39 -12.90
CA HIS A 197 22.50 -27.32 -12.49
C HIS A 197 21.13 -26.62 -12.51
N THR A 198 20.08 -27.44 -12.57
CA THR A 198 18.68 -27.01 -12.59
C THR A 198 17.94 -27.58 -11.40
#